data_AF-A0A7V2ST34-F1
#
_entry.id   AF-A0A7V2ST34-F1
#
_cell.length_a   1.000
_cell.length_b   1.000
_cell.length_c   1.000
_cell.angle_alpha   90.00
_cell.angle_beta   90.00
_cell.angle_gamma   90.00
#
_symmetry.space_group_name_H-M   'P 1'
#
loop_
_entity.id
_entity.type
_entity.pdbx_description
1 polymer ?
#
loop_
_entity_poly.entity_id
_entity_poly.type
_entity_poly.pdbx_seq_one_letter_code
_entity_poly.pdbx_strand_id
1 'polypeptide(L)'
;MSPYNSYQKQLDAGAIKPDELQAHVIKAFEELYHELNKPIKKRWFFKVKKSFYGLYIFGKVGRGKTFLMDLFVKSLDGKKVKRQHFHAFMQWIHKSLHRIKNQQNPIDIIIKDLSENINILCLDEFLVHDITDAMLLSNILYALEKYGISLVTTSNVAPADLYYGGLQRKKF
;
A
#
# COMPACT_ATOMS: atom_id res chain seq x y z
N MET A 1 8.40 -18.17 0.92
CA MET A 1 7.67 -18.69 -0.26
C MET A 1 7.05 -17.50 -0.96
N SER A 2 7.12 -17.41 -2.30
CA SER A 2 6.59 -16.24 -3.03
C SER A 2 5.05 -16.23 -3.03
N PRO A 3 4.41 -15.08 -3.36
CA PRO A 3 2.96 -14.99 -3.50
C PRO A 3 2.35 -16.07 -4.40
N TYR A 4 2.89 -16.25 -5.61
CA TYR A 4 2.41 -17.23 -6.58
C TYR A 4 2.44 -18.65 -6.04
N ASN A 5 3.59 -19.05 -5.49
CA ASN A 5 3.76 -20.37 -4.91
C ASN A 5 2.77 -20.59 -3.75
N SER A 6 2.62 -19.59 -2.89
CA SER A 6 1.69 -19.66 -1.74
C SER A 6 0.24 -19.81 -2.18
N TYR A 7 -0.17 -19.13 -3.25
CA TYR A 7 -1.49 -19.26 -3.85
C TYR A 7 -1.71 -20.63 -4.49
N GLN A 8 -0.74 -21.12 -5.27
CA GLN A 8 -0.81 -22.44 -5.90
C GLN A 8 -0.97 -23.55 -4.85
N LYS A 9 -0.23 -23.48 -3.74
CA LYS A 9 -0.38 -24.42 -2.63
C LYS A 9 -1.81 -24.46 -2.05
N GLN A 10 -2.51 -23.33 -2.01
CA GLN A 10 -3.89 -23.27 -1.52
C GLN A 10 -4.87 -23.89 -2.53
N LEU A 11 -4.62 -23.74 -3.84
CA LEU A 11 -5.37 -24.42 -4.90
C LEU A 11 -5.17 -25.94 -4.84
N ASP A 12 -3.92 -26.38 -4.75
CA ASP A 12 -3.56 -27.80 -4.72
C ASP A 12 -4.13 -28.51 -3.48
N ALA A 13 -4.21 -27.80 -2.36
CA ALA A 13 -4.84 -28.28 -1.13
C ALA A 13 -6.38 -28.27 -1.17
N GLY A 14 -7.00 -27.75 -2.24
CA GLY A 14 -8.45 -27.59 -2.36
C GLY A 14 -9.05 -26.55 -1.42
N ALA A 15 -8.23 -25.71 -0.78
CA ALA A 15 -8.68 -24.70 0.18
C ALA A 15 -9.36 -23.50 -0.50
N ILE A 16 -9.01 -23.25 -1.77
CA ILE A 16 -9.62 -22.22 -2.61
C ILE A 16 -9.93 -22.80 -4.00
N LYS A 17 -10.87 -22.16 -4.71
CA LYS A 17 -11.17 -22.48 -6.11
C LYS A 17 -10.36 -21.57 -7.04
N PRO A 18 -10.02 -22.03 -8.26
CA PRO A 18 -9.43 -21.17 -9.28
C PRO A 18 -10.30 -19.94 -9.55
N ASP A 19 -9.69 -18.77 -9.60
CA ASP A 19 -10.33 -17.48 -9.91
C ASP A 19 -9.36 -16.62 -10.71
N GLU A 20 -9.75 -16.26 -11.95
CA GLU A 20 -8.89 -15.53 -12.88
C GLU A 20 -8.52 -14.12 -12.39
N LEU A 21 -9.42 -13.45 -11.67
CA LEU A 21 -9.16 -12.11 -11.14
C LEU A 21 -8.20 -12.19 -9.96
N GLN A 22 -8.33 -13.20 -9.11
CA GLN A 22 -7.35 -13.46 -8.06
C GLN A 22 -5.98 -13.79 -8.66
N ALA A 23 -5.92 -14.62 -9.70
CA ALA A 23 -4.67 -14.94 -10.40
C ALA A 23 -3.97 -13.68 -10.97
N HIS A 24 -4.73 -12.72 -11.51
CA HIS A 24 -4.18 -11.43 -11.94
C HIS A 24 -3.56 -10.64 -10.79
N VAL A 25 -4.22 -10.58 -9.63
CA VAL A 25 -3.67 -9.91 -8.43
C VAL A 25 -2.41 -10.63 -7.94
N ILE A 26 -2.40 -11.96 -7.94
CA ILE A 26 -1.23 -12.76 -7.56
C ILE A 26 -0.04 -12.49 -8.48
N LYS A 27 -0.27 -12.33 -9.79
CA LYS A 27 0.80 -11.94 -10.73
C LYS A 27 1.41 -10.58 -10.37
N ALA A 28 0.58 -9.57 -10.11
CA ALA A 28 1.05 -8.25 -9.69
C ALA A 28 1.82 -8.30 -8.35
N PHE A 29 1.37 -9.15 -7.42
CA PHE A 29 2.09 -9.42 -6.17
C PHE A 29 3.43 -10.11 -6.37
N GLU A 30 3.52 -11.07 -7.29
CA GLU A 30 4.76 -11.76 -7.62
C GLU A 30 5.79 -10.78 -8.21
N GLU A 31 5.36 -9.91 -9.12
CA GLU A 31 6.19 -8.86 -9.70
C GLU A 31 6.74 -7.94 -8.60
N LEU A 32 5.86 -7.41 -7.74
CA LEU A 32 6.26 -6.56 -6.61
C LEU A 32 7.20 -7.31 -5.65
N TYR A 33 6.91 -8.57 -5.32
CA TYR A 33 7.76 -9.41 -4.48
C TYR A 33 9.19 -9.52 -5.04
N HIS A 34 9.33 -9.74 -6.34
CA HIS A 34 10.65 -9.80 -6.97
C HIS A 34 11.38 -8.45 -6.93
N GLU A 35 10.68 -7.36 -7.23
CA GLU A 35 11.26 -6.00 -7.16
C GLU A 35 11.79 -5.68 -5.76
N LEU A 36 11.05 -6.06 -4.72
CA LEU A 36 11.44 -5.86 -3.32
C LEU A 36 12.61 -6.74 -2.86
N ASN A 37 12.91 -7.81 -3.61
CA ASN A 37 14.00 -8.73 -3.37
C ASN A 37 15.24 -8.49 -4.23
N LYS A 38 15.17 -7.57 -5.21
CA LYS A 38 16.35 -7.21 -6.00
C LYS A 38 17.44 -6.61 -5.10
N PRO A 39 18.70 -7.05 -5.23
CA PRO A 39 19.80 -6.45 -4.51
C PRO A 39 19.96 -4.98 -4.93
N ILE A 40 20.07 -4.08 -3.96
CA ILE A 40 20.34 -2.66 -4.23
C ILE A 40 21.77 -2.59 -4.78
N LYS A 41 21.93 -2.36 -6.09
CA LYS A 41 23.24 -2.16 -6.72
C LYS A 41 23.85 -0.88 -6.15
N LYS A 42 24.82 -1.00 -5.23
CA LYS A 42 25.59 0.16 -4.74
C LYS A 42 26.46 0.68 -5.88
N ARG A 43 26.08 1.79 -6.51
CA ARG A 43 27.02 2.60 -7.31
C ARG A 43 27.84 3.43 -6.34
N TRP A 44 29.17 3.33 -6.43
CA TRP A 44 30.16 3.80 -5.44
C TRP A 44 30.08 5.31 -5.10
N PHE A 45 29.32 6.11 -5.85
CA PHE A 45 29.15 7.55 -5.60
C PHE A 45 27.68 8.03 -5.53
N PHE A 46 26.68 7.15 -5.67
CA PHE A 46 25.27 7.56 -5.70
C PHE A 46 24.38 6.58 -4.91
N LYS A 47 23.60 7.14 -3.98
CA LYS A 47 22.53 6.41 -3.29
C LYS A 47 21.44 6.10 -4.32
N VAL A 48 21.29 4.83 -4.70
CA VAL A 48 20.21 4.41 -5.62
C VAL A 48 18.86 4.62 -4.93
N LYS A 49 17.99 5.43 -5.54
CA LYS A 49 16.61 5.61 -5.08
C LYS A 49 15.89 4.27 -5.18
N LYS A 50 15.25 3.83 -4.09
CA LYS A 50 14.37 2.65 -4.14
C LYS A 50 13.18 2.96 -5.04
N SER A 51 12.84 2.05 -5.94
CA SER A 51 11.64 2.17 -6.76
C SER A 51 10.39 2.11 -5.89
N PHE A 52 9.44 3.01 -6.15
CA PHE A 52 8.11 3.01 -5.56
C PHE A 52 7.16 2.20 -6.44
N TYR A 53 6.35 1.35 -5.82
CA TYR A 53 5.27 0.61 -6.48
C TYR A 53 3.96 0.86 -5.75
N GLY A 54 2.91 1.13 -6.51
CA GLY A 54 1.55 1.28 -6.01
C GLY A 54 0.63 0.21 -6.60
N LEU A 55 -0.01 -0.61 -5.77
CA LEU A 55 -1.03 -1.57 -6.18
C LEU A 55 -2.36 -1.23 -5.51
N TYR A 56 -3.40 -1.00 -6.32
CA TYR A 56 -4.76 -0.75 -5.83
C TYR A 56 -5.68 -1.90 -6.22
N ILE A 57 -6.07 -2.70 -5.24
CA ILE A 57 -6.90 -3.90 -5.46
C ILE A 57 -8.32 -3.57 -5.08
N PHE A 58 -9.24 -3.63 -6.04
CA PHE A 58 -10.65 -3.35 -5.79
C PHE A 58 -11.57 -4.45 -6.28
N GLY A 59 -12.76 -4.51 -5.68
CA GLY A 59 -13.80 -5.45 -6.06
C GLY A 59 -14.83 -5.59 -4.96
N LYS A 60 -15.98 -6.20 -5.28
CA LYS A 60 -17.08 -6.35 -4.31
C LYS A 60 -16.66 -7.11 -3.04
N VAL A 61 -17.47 -6.98 -2.00
CA VAL A 61 -17.33 -7.75 -0.74
C VAL A 61 -17.35 -9.26 -1.06
N GLY A 62 -16.59 -10.05 -0.29
CA GLY A 62 -16.54 -11.52 -0.45
C GLY A 62 -15.66 -12.05 -1.58
N ARG A 63 -14.89 -11.20 -2.27
CA ARG A 63 -13.98 -11.60 -3.38
C ARG A 63 -12.57 -12.01 -2.95
N GLY A 64 -12.33 -12.22 -1.66
CA GLY A 64 -11.04 -12.71 -1.17
C GLY A 64 -9.89 -11.68 -1.11
N LYS A 65 -10.16 -10.37 -1.22
CA LYS A 65 -9.12 -9.33 -1.18
C LYS A 65 -8.24 -9.40 0.07
N THR A 66 -8.84 -9.55 1.25
CA THR A 66 -8.11 -9.69 2.53
C THR A 66 -7.24 -10.94 2.54
N PHE A 67 -7.75 -12.06 2.01
CA PHE A 67 -6.99 -13.30 1.87
C PHE A 67 -5.77 -13.13 0.94
N LEU A 68 -5.94 -12.45 -0.20
CA LEU A 68 -4.83 -12.15 -1.10
C LEU A 68 -3.78 -11.26 -0.41
N MET A 69 -4.22 -10.24 0.32
CA MET A 69 -3.33 -9.38 1.11
C MET A 69 -2.59 -10.19 2.20
N ASP A 70 -3.26 -11.13 2.88
CA ASP A 70 -2.64 -12.02 3.87
C ASP A 70 -1.53 -12.87 3.22
N LEU A 71 -1.81 -13.47 2.06
CA LEU A 71 -0.83 -14.25 1.30
C LEU A 71 0.39 -13.41 0.93
N PHE A 72 0.16 -12.20 0.40
CA PHE A 72 1.25 -11.29 0.04
C PHE A 72 2.09 -10.90 1.24
N VAL A 73 1.48 -10.44 2.33
CA VAL A 73 2.23 -10.02 3.53
C VAL A 73 3.01 -11.17 4.15
N LYS A 74 2.45 -12.39 4.18
CA LYS A 74 3.17 -13.59 4.63
C LYS A 74 4.37 -13.93 3.73
N SER A 75 4.29 -13.66 2.42
CA SER A 75 5.41 -13.88 1.50
C SER A 75 6.59 -12.94 1.75
N LEU A 76 6.33 -11.77 2.34
CA LEU A 76 7.31 -10.73 2.64
C LEU A 76 8.07 -10.96 3.95
N ASP A 77 8.04 -12.18 4.50
CA ASP A 77 8.72 -12.50 5.76
C ASP A 77 10.19 -12.03 5.77
N GLY A 78 10.58 -11.37 6.85
CA GLY A 78 11.88 -10.66 6.97
C GLY A 78 11.97 -9.27 6.33
N LYS A 79 10.91 -8.76 5.68
CA LYS A 79 10.84 -7.36 5.21
C LYS A 79 10.18 -6.44 6.24
N LYS A 80 10.51 -5.16 6.16
CA LYS A 80 9.90 -4.10 6.95
C LYS A 80 8.52 -3.72 6.38
N VAL A 81 7.48 -4.42 6.79
CA VAL A 81 6.09 -4.23 6.33
C VAL A 81 5.24 -3.65 7.45
N LYS A 82 4.40 -2.66 7.13
CA LYS A 82 3.31 -2.24 8.02
C LYS A 82 1.98 -2.45 7.34
N ARG A 83 1.08 -3.13 8.03
CA ARG A 83 -0.30 -3.37 7.58
C ARG A 83 -1.29 -2.86 8.60
N GLN A 84 -2.30 -2.13 8.15
CA GLN A 84 -3.41 -1.65 8.98
C GLN A 84 -4.58 -1.17 8.11
N HIS A 85 -5.74 -0.95 8.71
CA HIS A 85 -6.88 -0.32 8.04
C HIS A 85 -6.57 1.14 7.68
N PHE A 86 -7.11 1.62 6.56
CA PHE A 86 -6.92 3.00 6.09
C PHE A 86 -7.34 4.03 7.14
N HIS A 87 -8.49 3.85 7.79
CA HIS A 87 -8.96 4.77 8.82
C HIS A 87 -7.97 4.87 10.00
N ALA A 88 -7.41 3.75 10.45
CA ALA A 88 -6.40 3.74 11.51
C ALA A 88 -5.11 4.44 11.08
N PHE A 89 -4.74 4.35 9.80
CA PHE A 89 -3.62 5.13 9.24
C PHE A 89 -3.88 6.62 9.25
N MET A 90 -5.05 7.07 8.81
CA MET A 90 -5.40 8.48 8.83
C MET A 90 -5.47 9.04 10.25
N GLN A 91 -6.03 8.30 11.21
CA GLN A 91 -5.99 8.69 12.62
C GLN A 91 -4.54 8.86 13.14
N TRP A 92 -3.63 7.97 12.75
CA TRP A 92 -2.21 8.08 13.11
C TRP A 92 -1.55 9.30 12.47
N ILE A 93 -1.84 9.59 11.20
CA ILE A 93 -1.38 10.81 10.52
C ILE A 93 -1.85 12.06 11.26
N HIS A 94 -3.15 12.18 11.54
CA HIS A 94 -3.73 13.34 12.25
C HIS A 94 -3.10 13.54 13.64
N LYS A 95 -2.96 12.45 14.42
CA LYS A 95 -2.27 12.49 15.72
C LYS A 95 -0.82 12.96 15.59
N SER A 96 -0.13 12.58 14.52
CA SER A 96 1.26 12.98 14.27
C SER A 96 1.36 14.45 13.85
N LEU A 97 0.43 14.92 13.01
CA LEU A 97 0.31 16.34 12.64
C LEU A 97 0.08 17.23 13.87
N HIS A 98 -0.74 16.81 14.83
CA HIS A 98 -0.96 17.58 16.05
C HIS A 98 0.28 17.75 16.93
N ARG A 99 1.24 16.81 16.85
CA ARG A 99 2.51 16.87 17.59
C ARG A 99 3.54 17.76 16.89
N ILE A 100 3.48 17.83 15.57
CA ILE A 100 4.43 18.56 14.73
C ILE A 100 3.81 19.91 14.34
N LYS A 101 3.73 20.84 15.30
CA LYS A 101 3.21 22.19 15.05
C LYS A 101 4.25 23.08 14.36
N ASN A 102 3.79 23.99 13.51
CA ASN A 102 4.58 25.05 12.86
C ASN A 102 5.75 24.59 11.97
N GLN A 103 5.71 23.36 11.46
CA GLN A 103 6.70 22.89 10.49
C GLN A 103 6.20 23.10 9.06
N GLN A 104 7.12 23.43 8.16
CA GLN A 104 6.84 23.37 6.72
C GLN A 104 6.75 21.89 6.30
N ASN A 105 5.74 21.56 5.51
CA ASN A 105 5.51 20.20 4.97
C ASN A 105 5.48 19.09 6.02
N PRO A 106 4.58 19.14 7.02
CA PRO A 106 4.60 18.20 8.14
C PRO A 106 4.35 16.74 7.72
N ILE A 107 3.62 16.49 6.63
CA ILE A 107 3.45 15.14 6.06
C ILE A 107 4.78 14.54 5.60
N ASP A 108 5.66 15.34 4.99
CA ASP A 108 6.97 14.90 4.51
C ASP A 108 7.81 14.39 5.69
N ILE A 109 7.80 15.11 6.81
CA ILE A 109 8.49 14.75 8.05
C ILE A 109 7.94 13.42 8.59
N ILE A 110 6.62 13.30 8.70
CA ILE A 110 5.96 12.09 9.24
C ILE A 110 6.29 10.86 8.39
N ILE A 111 6.24 10.98 7.06
CA ILE A 111 6.52 9.85 6.16
C ILE A 111 8.02 9.54 6.09
N LYS A 112 8.90 10.55 6.21
CA LYS A 112 10.34 10.34 6.35
C LYS A 112 10.64 9.47 7.57
N ASP A 113 10.08 9.80 8.73
CA ASP A 113 10.27 9.04 9.97
C ASP A 113 9.69 7.62 9.84
N LEU A 114 8.53 7.49 9.18
CA LEU A 114 7.94 6.18 8.87
C LEU A 114 8.88 5.32 8.00
N SER A 115 9.58 5.93 7.04
CA SER A 115 10.47 5.23 6.09
C SER A 115 11.69 4.57 6.72
N GLU A 116 12.06 4.98 7.94
CA GLU A 116 13.13 4.33 8.71
C GLU A 116 12.72 2.91 9.15
N ASN A 117 11.42 2.71 9.33
CA ASN A 117 10.84 1.52 9.93
C ASN A 117 10.13 0.62 8.92
N ILE A 118 9.73 1.14 7.75
CA ILE A 118 8.97 0.39 6.74
C ILE A 118 9.49 0.66 5.33
N ASN A 119 9.40 -0.35 4.48
CA ASN A 119 9.59 -0.21 3.03
C ASN A 119 8.27 -0.42 2.26
N ILE A 120 7.26 -0.97 2.92
CA ILE A 120 5.97 -1.32 2.31
C ILE A 120 4.87 -1.00 3.31
N LEU A 121 3.86 -0.28 2.83
CA LEU A 121 2.63 0.02 3.54
C LEU A 121 1.47 -0.72 2.86
N CYS A 122 0.81 -1.59 3.62
CA CYS A 122 -0.40 -2.29 3.19
C CYS A 122 -1.62 -1.67 3.89
N LEU A 123 -2.53 -1.07 3.14
CA LEU A 123 -3.75 -0.46 3.66
C LEU A 123 -4.97 -1.28 3.28
N ASP A 124 -5.61 -1.88 4.28
CA ASP A 124 -6.90 -2.53 4.08
C ASP A 124 -8.04 -1.52 4.13
N GLU A 125 -9.12 -1.81 3.41
CA GLU A 125 -10.36 -1.01 3.41
C GLU A 125 -10.11 0.46 3.07
N PHE A 126 -9.37 0.69 1.99
CA PHE A 126 -9.04 2.01 1.48
C PHE A 126 -10.29 2.72 0.97
N LEU A 127 -10.84 3.59 1.81
CA LEU A 127 -12.04 4.36 1.53
C LEU A 127 -11.92 5.75 2.17
N VAL A 128 -12.05 6.78 1.34
CA VAL A 128 -11.96 8.18 1.77
C VAL A 128 -13.36 8.70 2.05
N HIS A 129 -13.66 8.93 3.33
CA HIS A 129 -14.99 9.39 3.77
C HIS A 129 -15.06 10.92 3.96
N ASP A 130 -13.94 11.56 4.29
CA ASP A 130 -13.87 12.98 4.65
C ASP A 130 -12.97 13.75 3.66
N ILE A 131 -13.35 14.99 3.35
CA ILE A 131 -12.55 15.92 2.55
C ILE A 131 -11.18 16.19 3.18
N THR A 132 -11.08 16.18 4.50
CA THR A 132 -9.85 16.42 5.24
C THR A 132 -8.81 15.34 4.95
N ASP A 133 -9.23 14.08 4.98
CA ASP A 133 -8.37 12.95 4.62
C ASP A 133 -7.98 13.01 3.15
N ALA A 134 -8.95 13.38 2.31
CA ALA A 134 -8.74 13.56 0.89
C ALA A 134 -7.64 14.61 0.62
N MET A 135 -7.71 15.78 1.25
CA MET A 135 -6.73 16.86 1.09
C MET A 135 -5.30 16.46 1.49
N LEU A 136 -5.13 15.50 2.40
CA LEU A 136 -3.82 15.01 2.81
C LEU A 136 -3.28 13.92 1.88
N LEU A 137 -4.16 13.18 1.20
CA LEU A 137 -3.81 11.95 0.52
C LEU A 137 -2.79 12.16 -0.61
N SER A 138 -2.92 13.22 -1.41
CA SER A 138 -1.97 13.55 -2.47
C SER A 138 -0.55 13.77 -1.92
N ASN A 139 -0.43 14.52 -0.82
CA ASN A 139 0.84 14.78 -0.13
C ASN A 139 1.42 13.50 0.49
N ILE A 140 0.57 12.62 1.03
CA ILE A 140 0.98 11.33 1.57
C ILE A 140 1.54 10.45 0.45
N LEU A 141 0.80 10.30 -0.66
CA LEU A 141 1.23 9.47 -1.79
C LEU A 141 2.55 9.97 -2.38
N TYR A 142 2.68 11.29 -2.57
CA TYR A 142 3.92 11.91 -3.02
C TYR A 142 5.09 11.63 -2.06
N ALA A 143 4.88 11.76 -0.75
CA ALA A 143 5.91 11.49 0.23
C ALA A 143 6.29 9.99 0.28
N LEU A 144 5.32 9.08 0.19
CA LEU A 144 5.58 7.63 0.12
C LEU A 144 6.47 7.31 -1.09
N GLU A 145 6.18 7.90 -2.25
CA GLU A 145 7.01 7.77 -3.45
C GLU A 145 8.41 8.38 -3.26
N LYS A 146 8.49 9.59 -2.70
CA LYS A 146 9.76 10.29 -2.43
C LYS A 146 10.69 9.45 -1.56
N TYR A 147 10.14 8.79 -0.53
CA TYR A 147 10.91 7.95 0.41
C TYR A 147 10.97 6.47 0.02
N GLY A 148 10.38 6.07 -1.12
CA GLY A 148 10.44 4.71 -1.64
C GLY A 148 9.70 3.68 -0.76
N ILE A 149 8.62 4.09 -0.09
CA ILE A 149 7.71 3.20 0.61
C ILE A 149 6.65 2.73 -0.38
N SER A 150 6.71 1.47 -0.82
CA SER A 150 5.69 0.93 -1.73
C SER A 150 4.33 0.83 -1.03
N LEU A 151 3.25 1.00 -1.78
CA LEU A 151 1.88 1.02 -1.27
C LEU A 151 1.06 -0.11 -1.91
N VAL A 152 0.38 -0.90 -1.08
CA VAL A 152 -0.61 -1.87 -1.55
C VAL A 152 -1.92 -1.59 -0.81
N THR A 153 -3.03 -1.48 -1.54
CA THR A 153 -4.34 -1.20 -0.94
C THR A 153 -5.39 -2.22 -1.35
N THR A 154 -6.36 -2.46 -0.46
CA THR A 154 -7.61 -3.17 -0.81
C THR A 154 -8.82 -2.24 -0.63
N SER A 155 -9.78 -2.27 -1.57
CA SER A 155 -11.02 -1.48 -1.46
C SER A 155 -12.23 -2.19 -2.03
N ASN A 156 -13.42 -1.82 -1.56
CA ASN A 156 -14.69 -2.20 -2.17
C ASN A 156 -15.16 -1.22 -3.26
N VAL A 157 -14.43 -0.11 -3.44
CA VAL A 157 -14.77 0.99 -4.34
C VAL A 157 -13.68 1.08 -5.43
N ALA A 158 -14.09 1.36 -6.68
CA ALA A 158 -13.15 1.55 -7.77
C ALA A 158 -12.38 2.88 -7.58
N PRO A 159 -11.13 3.02 -8.08
CA PRO A 159 -10.36 4.26 -7.95
C PRO A 159 -11.11 5.52 -8.41
N ALA A 160 -11.87 5.41 -9.51
CA ALA A 160 -12.65 6.53 -10.07
C ALA A 160 -13.77 7.02 -9.13
N ASP A 161 -14.23 6.16 -8.22
CA ASP A 161 -15.33 6.39 -7.30
C ASP A 161 -14.87 6.62 -5.86
N LEU A 162 -13.55 6.57 -5.62
CA LEU A 162 -12.95 6.67 -4.29
C LEU A 162 -13.30 7.97 -3.55
N TYR A 163 -13.63 9.04 -4.30
CA TYR A 163 -14.13 10.32 -3.79
C TYR A 163 -15.42 10.74 -4.54
N TYR A 164 -16.30 9.78 -4.81
CA TYR A 164 -17.58 10.05 -5.48
C TYR A 164 -18.47 10.96 -4.62
N GLY A 165 -18.85 12.12 -5.15
CA GLY A 165 -19.67 13.13 -4.47
C GLY A 165 -18.90 14.11 -3.57
N GLY A 166 -17.56 14.04 -3.56
CA GLY A 166 -16.74 14.90 -2.74
C GLY A 166 -16.69 16.37 -3.20
N LEU A 167 -16.77 17.30 -2.25
CA LEU A 167 -16.64 18.74 -2.48
C LEU A 167 -15.30 19.08 -3.15
N GLN A 168 -15.33 19.87 -4.23
CA GLN A 168 -14.13 20.31 -4.98
C GLN A 168 -13.32 19.19 -5.67
N ARG A 169 -13.99 18.18 -6.27
CA ARG A 169 -13.37 17.16 -7.14
C ARG A 169 -12.37 17.70 -8.17
N LYS A 170 -12.53 18.95 -8.65
CA LYS A 170 -11.60 19.60 -9.58
C LYS A 170 -10.21 19.89 -9.00
N LYS A 171 -10.01 19.80 -7.68
CA LYS A 171 -8.71 19.96 -7.00
C LYS A 171 -8.04 18.64 -6.66
N PHE A 172 -8.67 17.52 -7.02
CA PHE A 172 -8.23 16.16 -6.78
C PHE A 172 -7.68 15.54 -8.06
#